data_AF-A0A9D1WRN3-F1
#
_entry.id   AF-A0A9D1WRN3-F1
#
_cell.length_a   1.000
_cell.length_b   1.000
_cell.length_c   1.000
_cell.angle_alpha   90.00
_cell.angle_beta   90.00
_cell.angle_gamma   90.00
#
_symmetry.space_group_name_H-M   'P 1'
#
loop_
_entity.id
_entity.type
_entity.pdbx_description
1 polymer ?
#
loop_
_entity_poly.entity_id
_entity_poly.type
_entity_poly.pdbx_seq_one_letter_code
_entity_poly.pdbx_strand_id
1 'polypeptide(L)'
;MLAVVLRIFAIPLILLLIWWNKKQQPNGPEEGYCLQRTRGRLTGLIPAALLLAGGAICLYFFYLGRTLPGEVARLDDQMRIFYHLCPFLGAGMILIGIFLAYRSLRDALHPEKSALAQSIRDQLPYPDEAPPVQELFAMVDQDLRENGTWCGRLGVGKEWVLGDRVSHISRIRGVFSRMERHTRHAGKRTQVTYLYEIWIVDDRQNQQITSLRSQRELEEAMDCLRRRAPAAVFGTYNSKEYNDLVHAKEEEEQYAQERAYRQRKAQQEEQERQKQAERSQNQVLTLPDGSVTSRVTWEILQQLLLHPGRTGEASPFQLVPGVPFQGEGRAFSRLVCLPGGAGELTRILLEEYSGAPGKPGRYAWTRDLSTAEAEEVLRGWLQGELPSLEGWTKLERSGPTWQRALERREAHPLPPQPNPNWPWALTVGGYSVRASAPAWEDIQEELQELAPDPDSFLILEQREPGNPEHYWFIQCAVAAQGPDQGRYFVEIGCATPSGPRLWERMVPDLQEVLKGFSAAYHHRGLDVSGFREMVI
;
A
#
# COMPACT_ATOMS: atom_id res chain seq x y z
N MET A 1 18.18 29.77 -30.45
CA MET A 1 17.34 30.02 -31.64
C MET A 1 17.11 28.73 -32.43
N LEU A 2 18.12 28.10 -33.05
CA LEU A 2 17.97 26.88 -33.87
C LEU A 2 17.25 25.71 -33.14
N ALA A 3 17.64 25.43 -31.89
CA ALA A 3 17.01 24.37 -31.08
C ALA A 3 15.53 24.64 -30.72
N VAL A 4 15.12 25.91 -30.68
CA VAL A 4 13.72 26.31 -30.42
C VAL A 4 12.90 26.15 -31.69
N VAL A 5 13.44 26.58 -32.83
CA VAL A 5 12.81 26.43 -34.15
C VAL A 5 12.63 24.95 -34.50
N LEU A 6 13.65 24.11 -34.27
CA LEU A 6 13.54 22.67 -34.51
C LEU A 6 12.52 21.97 -33.60
N ARG A 7 12.38 22.42 -32.34
CA ARG A 7 11.31 21.92 -31.45
C ARG A 7 9.92 22.32 -31.97
N ILE A 8 9.76 23.53 -32.52
CA ILE A 8 8.50 24.00 -33.09
C ILE A 8 8.07 23.16 -34.30
N PHE A 9 8.99 22.67 -35.13
CA PHE A 9 8.65 21.82 -36.27
C PHE A 9 8.59 20.32 -35.94
N ALA A 10 9.42 19.83 -35.00
CA ALA A 10 9.44 18.42 -34.63
C ALA A 10 8.23 18.01 -33.77
N ILE A 11 7.76 18.88 -32.87
CA ILE A 11 6.62 18.56 -31.98
C ILE A 11 5.32 18.31 -32.77
N PRO A 12 4.92 19.17 -33.74
CA PRO A 12 3.74 18.91 -34.58
C PRO A 12 3.88 17.65 -35.43
N LEU A 13 5.08 17.38 -35.98
CA LEU A 13 5.35 16.15 -36.74
C LEU A 13 5.20 14.91 -35.85
N ILE A 14 5.71 14.93 -34.62
CA ILE A 14 5.55 13.86 -33.63
C ILE A 14 4.07 13.66 -33.28
N LEU A 15 3.33 14.73 -33.03
CA LEU A 15 1.89 14.66 -32.73
C LEU A 15 1.08 14.13 -33.91
N LEU A 16 1.44 14.52 -35.14
CA LEU A 16 0.79 14.05 -36.37
C LEU A 16 1.09 12.56 -36.62
N LEU A 17 2.31 12.09 -36.34
CA LEU A 17 2.67 10.68 -36.39
C LEU A 17 1.94 9.86 -35.31
N ILE A 18 1.80 10.39 -34.09
CA ILE A 18 1.02 9.76 -33.01
C ILE A 18 -0.45 9.65 -33.42
N TRP A 19 -1.02 10.71 -33.98
CA TRP A 19 -2.40 10.74 -34.47
C TRP A 19 -2.62 9.78 -35.66
N TRP A 20 -1.71 9.77 -36.63
CA TRP A 20 -1.77 8.89 -37.80
C TRP A 20 -1.71 7.41 -37.40
N ASN A 21 -0.85 7.07 -36.43
CA ASN A 21 -0.73 5.69 -35.95
C ASN A 21 -1.96 5.25 -35.12
N LYS A 22 -2.53 6.15 -34.30
CA LYS A 22 -3.81 5.91 -33.60
C LYS A 22 -4.95 5.56 -34.57
N LYS A 23 -4.93 6.14 -35.77
CA LYS A 23 -5.88 5.82 -36.85
C LYS A 23 -5.63 4.45 -37.51
N GLN A 24 -4.40 3.92 -37.48
CA GLN A 24 -4.07 2.62 -38.06
C GLN A 24 -4.37 1.42 -37.14
N GLN A 25 -4.58 1.63 -35.83
CA GLN A 25 -4.94 0.57 -34.88
C GLN A 25 -6.14 0.98 -34.01
N PRO A 26 -7.38 0.91 -34.54
CA PRO A 26 -8.59 1.36 -33.83
C PRO A 26 -9.02 0.47 -32.65
N ASN A 27 -8.48 -0.75 -32.52
CA ASN A 27 -8.86 -1.73 -31.49
C ASN A 27 -7.78 -2.00 -30.42
N GLY A 28 -6.76 -1.15 -30.29
CA GLY A 28 -5.80 -1.28 -29.18
C GLY A 28 -6.48 -0.95 -27.84
N PRO A 29 -6.32 -1.77 -26.78
CA PRO A 29 -6.86 -1.45 -25.46
C PRO A 29 -6.29 -0.11 -24.96
N GLU A 30 -6.99 0.53 -24.01
CA GLU A 30 -6.59 1.77 -23.34
C GLU A 30 -5.07 1.78 -23.09
N GLU A 31 -4.36 2.78 -23.66
CA GLU A 31 -2.91 2.75 -23.94
C GLU A 31 -2.05 2.05 -22.86
N GLY A 32 -1.59 0.82 -23.15
CA GLY A 32 -0.73 0.04 -22.26
C GLY A 32 0.68 0.63 -22.08
N TYR A 33 1.31 0.37 -20.93
CA TYR A 33 2.60 0.97 -20.52
C TYR A 33 3.74 0.65 -21.49
N CYS A 34 3.76 -0.55 -22.07
CA CYS A 34 4.75 -0.96 -23.07
C CYS A 34 4.66 -0.15 -24.37
N LEU A 35 3.44 0.16 -24.83
CA LEU A 35 3.20 1.00 -26.01
C LEU A 35 3.56 2.47 -25.75
N GLN A 36 3.28 2.98 -24.56
CA GLN A 36 3.71 4.32 -24.17
C GLN A 36 5.25 4.43 -24.19
N ARG A 37 5.96 3.39 -23.73
CA ARG A 37 7.43 3.39 -23.68
C ARG A 37 8.08 3.33 -25.06
N THR A 38 7.56 2.51 -25.97
CA THR A 38 8.05 2.46 -27.37
C THR A 38 7.83 3.78 -28.08
N ARG A 39 6.68 4.44 -27.87
CA ARG A 39 6.38 5.78 -28.42
C ARG A 39 7.22 6.89 -27.81
N GLY A 40 7.62 6.78 -26.54
CA GLY A 40 8.54 7.72 -25.88
C GLY A 40 9.91 7.84 -26.57
N ARG A 41 10.32 6.83 -27.35
CA ARG A 41 11.56 6.86 -28.16
C ARG A 41 11.51 7.83 -29.34
N LEU A 42 10.33 8.37 -29.70
CA LEU A 42 10.20 9.44 -30.69
C LEU A 42 10.93 10.73 -30.29
N THR A 43 11.23 10.91 -29.00
CA THR A 43 12.11 12.00 -28.53
C THR A 43 13.52 11.91 -29.13
N GLY A 44 13.96 10.72 -29.56
CA GLY A 44 15.19 10.51 -30.32
C GLY A 44 15.22 11.19 -31.70
N LEU A 45 14.07 11.63 -32.23
CA LEU A 45 14.02 12.43 -33.46
C LEU A 45 14.61 13.83 -33.28
N ILE A 46 14.64 14.35 -32.04
CA ILE A 46 15.20 15.69 -31.75
C ILE A 46 16.71 15.73 -32.01
N PRO A 47 17.56 14.85 -31.41
CA PRO A 47 18.98 14.82 -31.74
C PRO A 47 19.23 14.41 -33.19
N ALA A 48 18.41 13.53 -33.77
CA ALA A 48 18.52 13.16 -35.18
C ALA A 48 18.34 14.37 -36.10
N ALA A 49 17.31 15.18 -35.87
CA ALA A 49 17.03 16.37 -36.66
C ALA A 49 18.10 17.47 -36.47
N LEU A 50 18.66 17.59 -35.26
CA LEU A 50 19.79 18.49 -34.99
C LEU A 50 21.04 18.07 -35.78
N LEU A 51 21.36 16.77 -35.82
CA LEU A 51 22.49 16.26 -36.60
C LEU A 51 22.29 16.42 -38.10
N LEU A 52 21.07 16.20 -38.60
CA LEU A 52 20.73 16.43 -40.00
C LEU A 52 20.87 17.90 -40.38
N ALA A 53 20.36 18.81 -39.55
CA ALA A 53 20.49 20.25 -39.77
C ALA A 53 21.95 20.71 -39.70
N GLY A 54 22.71 20.25 -38.71
CA GLY A 54 24.14 20.55 -38.59
C GLY A 54 24.95 20.04 -39.79
N GLY A 55 24.66 18.81 -40.24
CA GLY A 55 25.28 18.25 -41.43
C GLY A 55 24.95 19.00 -42.72
N ALA A 56 23.69 19.41 -42.89
CA ALA A 56 23.26 20.25 -44.01
C ALA A 56 23.95 21.62 -44.00
N ILE A 57 24.12 22.24 -42.83
CA ILE A 57 24.84 23.51 -42.67
C ILE A 57 26.32 23.36 -43.03
N CYS A 58 26.99 22.28 -42.60
CA CYS A 58 28.39 22.02 -42.96
C CYS A 58 28.58 21.81 -44.47
N LEU A 59 27.66 21.09 -45.12
CA LEU A 59 27.69 20.90 -46.58
C LEU A 59 27.37 22.20 -47.33
N TYR A 60 26.45 23.00 -46.83
CA TYR A 60 26.11 24.31 -47.40
C TYR A 60 27.28 25.29 -47.28
N PHE A 61 27.98 25.31 -46.14
CA PHE A 61 29.19 26.13 -45.95
C PHE A 61 30.30 25.73 -46.94
N PHE A 62 30.50 24.43 -47.15
CA PHE A 62 31.44 23.93 -48.16
C PHE A 62 31.01 24.31 -49.60
N TYR A 63 29.71 24.26 -49.89
CA TYR A 63 29.18 24.69 -51.19
C TYR A 63 29.39 26.19 -51.44
N LEU A 64 29.13 27.05 -50.44
CA LEU A 64 29.36 28.49 -50.55
C LEU A 64 30.83 28.82 -50.83
N GLY A 65 31.77 28.16 -50.16
CA GLY A 65 33.20 28.36 -50.41
C GLY A 65 33.64 27.93 -51.81
N ARG A 66 32.95 26.97 -52.44
CA ARG A 66 33.17 26.60 -53.85
C ARG A 66 32.67 27.70 -54.80
N THR A 67 31.58 28.38 -54.45
CA THR A 67 31.01 29.47 -55.27
C THR A 67 31.74 30.81 -55.10
N LEU A 68 32.45 31.00 -53.97
CA LEU A 68 33.16 32.25 -53.63
C LEU A 68 34.66 31.97 -53.33
N PRO A 69 35.47 31.63 -54.35
CA PRO A 69 36.86 31.20 -54.15
C PRO A 69 37.78 32.29 -53.56
N GLY A 70 37.44 33.57 -53.76
CA GLY A 70 38.23 34.71 -53.25
C GLY A 70 38.18 34.88 -51.73
N GLU A 71 37.13 34.40 -51.06
CA GLU A 71 37.00 34.47 -49.61
C GLU A 71 37.71 33.29 -48.92
N VAL A 72 37.69 32.11 -49.53
CA VAL A 72 38.37 30.91 -49.03
C VAL A 72 39.90 31.09 -49.00
N ALA A 73 40.45 31.82 -49.97
CA ALA A 73 41.87 32.14 -50.02
C ALA A 73 42.33 33.11 -48.89
N ARG A 74 41.42 33.90 -48.33
CA ARG A 74 41.67 34.82 -47.20
C ARG A 74 41.52 34.17 -45.83
N LEU A 75 41.08 32.92 -45.77
CA LEU A 75 40.98 32.16 -44.53
C LEU A 75 42.37 31.80 -44.01
N ASP A 76 42.54 31.93 -42.70
CA ASP A 76 43.73 31.47 -41.97
C ASP A 76 43.94 29.96 -42.15
N ASP A 77 45.18 29.49 -42.02
CA ASP A 77 45.56 28.10 -42.35
C ASP A 77 44.79 27.07 -41.51
N GLN A 78 44.54 27.36 -40.23
CA GLN A 78 43.70 26.50 -39.37
C GLN A 78 42.25 26.41 -39.90
N MET A 79 41.71 27.52 -40.39
CA MET A 79 40.34 27.60 -40.89
C MET A 79 40.19 26.93 -42.27
N ARG A 80 41.25 26.96 -43.08
CA ARG A 80 41.32 26.24 -44.36
C ARG A 80 41.30 24.72 -44.17
N ILE A 81 42.01 24.21 -43.18
CA ILE A 81 41.97 22.78 -42.80
C ILE A 81 40.54 22.39 -42.37
N PHE A 82 39.89 23.21 -41.53
CA PHE A 82 38.52 22.97 -41.09
C PHE A 82 37.52 22.98 -42.27
N TYR A 83 37.68 23.90 -43.22
CA TYR A 83 36.85 23.96 -44.43
C TYR A 83 36.95 22.68 -45.28
N HIS A 84 38.15 22.11 -45.45
CA HIS A 84 38.32 20.84 -46.17
C HIS A 84 37.75 19.62 -45.43
N LEU A 85 37.63 19.69 -44.09
CA LEU A 85 37.01 18.65 -43.25
C LEU A 85 35.48 18.75 -43.19
N CYS A 86 34.91 19.93 -43.42
CA CYS A 86 33.46 20.17 -43.42
C CYS A 86 32.61 19.18 -44.24
N PRO A 87 32.99 18.77 -45.48
CA PRO A 87 32.19 17.81 -46.23
C PRO A 87 32.16 16.41 -45.57
N PHE A 88 33.27 15.97 -44.98
CA PHE A 88 33.34 14.67 -44.29
C PHE A 88 32.55 14.69 -42.98
N LEU A 89 32.70 15.76 -42.19
CA LEU A 89 31.92 15.96 -40.96
C LEU A 89 30.44 16.11 -41.25
N GLY A 90 30.08 16.87 -42.30
CA GLY A 90 28.71 17.07 -42.74
C GLY A 90 28.04 15.77 -43.17
N ALA A 91 28.69 14.99 -44.04
CA ALA A 91 28.21 13.69 -44.46
C ALA A 91 28.07 12.70 -43.29
N GLY A 92 29.07 12.66 -42.39
CA GLY A 92 29.02 11.82 -41.19
C GLY A 92 27.85 12.15 -40.27
N MET A 93 27.61 13.44 -39.99
CA MET A 93 26.48 13.88 -39.18
C MET A 93 25.12 13.53 -39.83
N ILE A 94 25.01 13.66 -41.16
CA ILE A 94 23.79 13.27 -41.86
C ILE A 94 23.54 11.77 -41.75
N LEU A 95 24.55 10.94 -41.97
CA LEU A 95 24.42 9.48 -41.86
C LEU A 95 23.99 9.05 -40.45
N ILE A 96 24.60 9.61 -39.41
CA ILE A 96 24.22 9.33 -38.01
C ILE A 96 22.80 9.83 -37.74
N GLY A 97 22.44 11.02 -38.23
CA GLY A 97 21.09 11.58 -38.11
C GLY A 97 20.03 10.71 -38.77
N ILE A 98 20.27 10.24 -40.01
CA ILE A 98 19.38 9.31 -40.72
C ILE A 98 19.23 8.00 -39.95
N PHE A 99 20.33 7.44 -39.43
CA PHE A 99 20.30 6.20 -38.67
C PHE A 99 19.46 6.33 -37.39
N LEU A 100 19.63 7.41 -36.63
CA LEU A 100 18.84 7.67 -35.42
C LEU A 100 17.36 7.93 -35.74
N ALA A 101 17.07 8.65 -36.83
CA ALA A 101 15.71 8.88 -37.30
C ALA A 101 15.04 7.57 -37.73
N TYR A 102 15.73 6.74 -38.52
CA TYR A 102 15.23 5.43 -38.91
C TYR A 102 14.96 4.52 -37.72
N ARG A 103 15.88 4.46 -36.74
CA ARG A 103 15.71 3.62 -35.54
C ARG A 103 14.52 4.06 -34.69
N SER A 104 14.39 5.35 -34.43
CA SER A 104 13.28 5.89 -33.63
C SER A 104 11.93 5.74 -34.35
N LEU A 105 11.89 5.91 -35.67
CA LEU A 105 10.69 5.73 -36.46
C LEU A 105 10.30 4.25 -36.60
N ARG A 106 11.28 3.36 -36.78
CA ARG A 106 11.09 1.90 -36.79
C ARG A 106 10.49 1.42 -35.47
N ASP A 107 11.06 1.84 -34.34
CA ASP A 107 10.58 1.45 -33.00
C ASP A 107 9.14 1.92 -32.74
N ALA A 108 8.72 3.05 -33.34
CA ALA A 108 7.39 3.62 -33.15
C ALA A 108 6.32 3.10 -34.14
N LEU A 109 6.70 2.82 -35.39
CA LEU A 109 5.79 2.36 -36.45
C LEU A 109 5.67 0.84 -36.50
N HIS A 110 6.73 0.11 -36.12
CA HIS A 110 6.75 -1.35 -36.10
C HIS A 110 7.14 -1.84 -34.69
N PRO A 111 6.21 -1.78 -33.72
CA PRO A 111 6.48 -2.19 -32.34
C PRO A 111 6.99 -3.64 -32.26
N GLU A 112 6.63 -4.48 -33.24
CA GLU A 112 7.09 -5.87 -33.33
C GLU A 112 8.59 -6.04 -33.52
N LYS A 113 9.26 -5.03 -34.08
CA LYS A 113 10.70 -5.02 -34.31
C LYS A 113 11.43 -4.16 -33.27
N SER A 114 10.72 -3.68 -32.25
CA SER A 114 11.29 -2.85 -31.21
C SER A 114 12.16 -3.68 -30.27
N ALA A 115 13.20 -3.08 -29.73
CA ALA A 115 14.08 -3.74 -28.75
C ALA A 115 13.33 -4.23 -27.50
N LEU A 116 12.17 -3.61 -27.19
CA LEU A 116 11.31 -3.98 -26.06
C LEU A 116 10.59 -5.31 -26.34
N ALA A 117 9.91 -5.41 -27.49
CA ALA A 117 9.24 -6.63 -27.91
C ALA A 117 10.23 -7.79 -28.09
N GLN A 118 11.41 -7.50 -28.67
CA GLN A 118 12.46 -8.49 -28.82
C GLN A 118 12.96 -9.00 -27.45
N SER A 119 13.15 -8.12 -26.47
CA SER A 119 13.55 -8.55 -25.12
C SER A 119 12.54 -9.50 -24.47
N ILE A 120 11.23 -9.31 -24.69
CA ILE A 120 10.20 -10.21 -24.15
C ILE A 120 10.24 -11.55 -24.88
N ARG A 121 10.28 -11.54 -26.22
CA ARG A 121 10.33 -12.76 -27.05
C ARG A 121 11.51 -13.64 -26.74
N ASP A 122 12.70 -13.04 -26.59
CA ASP A 122 13.93 -13.79 -26.35
C ASP A 122 13.89 -14.52 -24.99
N GLN A 123 13.04 -14.09 -24.05
CA GLN A 123 12.90 -14.69 -22.72
C GLN A 123 11.83 -15.79 -22.65
N LEU A 124 11.03 -15.98 -23.70
CA LEU A 124 10.04 -17.05 -23.77
C LEU A 124 10.70 -18.41 -24.09
N PRO A 125 10.09 -19.54 -23.67
CA PRO A 125 10.60 -20.88 -23.97
C PRO A 125 10.70 -21.19 -25.47
N TYR A 126 9.76 -20.68 -26.26
CA TYR A 126 9.69 -20.85 -27.72
C TYR A 126 9.63 -19.48 -28.41
N PRO A 127 10.78 -18.91 -28.82
CA PRO A 127 10.82 -17.57 -29.41
C PRO A 127 10.20 -17.51 -30.81
N ASP A 128 10.23 -18.61 -31.56
CA ASP A 128 9.72 -18.69 -32.93
C ASP A 128 8.19 -18.89 -33.01
N GLU A 129 7.58 -19.39 -31.93
CA GLU A 129 6.13 -19.55 -31.76
C GLU A 129 5.54 -18.43 -30.88
N ALA A 130 6.29 -17.34 -30.64
CA ALA A 130 5.89 -16.30 -29.73
C ALA A 130 4.58 -15.61 -30.17
N PRO A 131 3.66 -15.33 -29.22
CA PRO A 131 2.43 -14.60 -29.48
C PRO A 131 2.66 -13.26 -30.22
N PRO A 132 1.64 -12.73 -30.91
CA PRO A 132 1.72 -11.40 -31.51
C PRO A 132 2.07 -10.35 -30.45
N VAL A 133 2.73 -9.27 -30.87
CA VAL A 133 3.31 -8.29 -29.93
C VAL A 133 2.28 -7.58 -29.06
N GLN A 134 1.03 -7.50 -29.52
CA GLN A 134 -0.07 -6.98 -28.73
C GLN A 134 -0.34 -7.86 -27.49
N GLU A 135 -0.32 -9.17 -27.64
CA GLU A 135 -0.50 -10.11 -26.53
C GLU A 135 0.73 -10.13 -25.61
N LEU A 136 1.94 -10.02 -26.17
CA LEU A 136 3.17 -9.90 -25.39
C LEU A 136 3.17 -8.66 -24.47
N PHE A 137 2.75 -7.52 -25.02
CA PHE A 137 2.63 -6.30 -24.25
C PHE A 137 1.47 -6.36 -23.26
N ALA A 138 0.34 -6.96 -23.65
CA ALA A 138 -0.80 -7.14 -22.75
C ALA A 138 -0.44 -7.97 -21.51
N MET A 139 0.34 -9.05 -21.64
CA MET A 139 0.80 -9.85 -20.50
C MET A 139 1.61 -9.02 -19.50
N VAL A 140 2.58 -8.26 -20.00
CA VAL A 140 3.44 -7.40 -19.16
C VAL A 140 2.64 -6.25 -18.54
N ASP A 141 1.77 -5.63 -19.34
CA ASP A 141 0.93 -4.52 -18.89
C ASP A 141 -0.11 -4.96 -17.86
N GLN A 142 -0.67 -6.18 -17.98
CA GLN A 142 -1.58 -6.76 -17.00
C GLN A 142 -0.88 -7.02 -15.67
N ASP A 143 0.30 -7.65 -15.68
CA ASP A 143 1.08 -7.88 -14.45
C ASP A 143 1.42 -6.56 -13.75
N LEU A 144 1.84 -5.54 -14.50
CA LEU A 144 2.14 -4.22 -13.95
C LEU A 144 0.88 -3.47 -13.49
N ARG A 145 -0.27 -3.70 -14.11
CA ARG A 145 -1.54 -3.08 -13.69
C ARG A 145 -2.05 -3.68 -12.37
N GLU A 146 -1.90 -4.99 -12.19
CA GLU A 146 -2.40 -5.71 -11.00
C GLU A 146 -1.40 -5.67 -9.83
N ASN A 147 -0.09 -5.79 -10.11
CA ASN A 147 0.95 -6.01 -9.10
C ASN A 147 2.09 -4.98 -9.14
N GLY A 148 2.01 -3.98 -10.02
CA GLY A 148 3.11 -3.08 -10.33
C GLY A 148 3.37 -2.01 -9.27
N THR A 149 4.62 -1.94 -8.83
CA THR A 149 5.17 -0.81 -8.08
C THR A 149 6.04 0.04 -9.00
N TRP A 150 5.83 1.35 -9.02
CA TRP A 150 6.56 2.28 -9.88
C TRP A 150 7.66 3.02 -9.13
N CYS A 151 8.90 2.87 -9.58
CA CYS A 151 10.07 3.59 -9.10
C CYS A 151 10.60 4.48 -10.23
N GLY A 152 10.03 5.69 -10.34
CA GLY A 152 10.35 6.64 -11.39
C GLY A 152 9.98 6.11 -12.78
N ARG A 153 10.98 5.75 -13.58
CA ARG A 153 10.82 5.20 -14.94
C ARG A 153 10.80 3.67 -15.02
N LEU A 154 10.96 2.99 -13.88
CA LEU A 154 10.98 1.54 -13.75
C LEU A 154 9.67 1.07 -13.11
N GLY A 155 8.97 0.14 -13.77
CA GLY A 155 7.82 -0.57 -13.21
C GLY A 155 8.22 -1.99 -12.82
N VAL A 156 7.93 -2.39 -11.59
CA VAL A 156 8.25 -3.72 -11.07
C VAL A 156 6.95 -4.45 -10.72
N GLY A 157 6.58 -5.45 -11.52
CA GLY A 157 5.41 -6.31 -11.32
C GLY A 157 5.70 -7.52 -10.45
N LYS A 158 4.87 -8.55 -10.56
CA LYS A 158 5.08 -9.84 -9.90
C LYS A 158 5.98 -10.76 -10.72
N GLU A 159 5.88 -10.69 -12.04
CA GLU A 159 6.62 -11.54 -12.98
C GLU A 159 7.57 -10.73 -13.85
N TRP A 160 7.24 -9.47 -14.15
CA TRP A 160 7.98 -8.65 -15.10
C TRP A 160 8.51 -7.36 -14.49
N VAL A 161 9.68 -6.93 -14.98
CA VAL A 161 10.28 -5.62 -14.69
C VAL A 161 10.39 -4.83 -15.98
N LEU A 162 9.66 -3.71 -16.06
CA LEU A 162 9.64 -2.81 -17.20
C LEU A 162 10.53 -1.60 -16.95
N GLY A 163 11.58 -1.44 -17.75
CA GLY A 163 12.41 -0.24 -17.82
C GLY A 163 12.57 0.25 -19.26
N ASP A 164 13.81 0.44 -19.72
CA ASP A 164 14.08 0.66 -21.15
C ASP A 164 14.02 -0.63 -21.99
N ARG A 165 14.08 -1.78 -21.30
CA ARG A 165 13.80 -3.15 -21.76
C ARG A 165 12.89 -3.83 -20.74
N VAL A 166 12.42 -5.04 -21.04
CA VAL A 166 11.66 -5.86 -20.09
C VAL A 166 12.53 -7.04 -19.66
N SER A 167 12.53 -7.36 -18.36
CA SER A 167 13.17 -8.55 -17.79
C SER A 167 12.19 -9.35 -16.95
N HIS A 168 12.22 -10.67 -17.10
CA HIS A 168 11.44 -11.59 -16.29
C HIS A 168 12.14 -11.81 -14.95
N ILE A 169 11.42 -11.65 -13.84
CA ILE A 169 11.96 -11.64 -12.48
C ILE A 169 12.69 -12.95 -12.15
N SER A 170 12.18 -14.10 -12.62
CA SER A 170 12.83 -15.41 -12.39
C SER A 170 14.17 -15.58 -13.13
N ARG A 171 14.43 -14.78 -14.16
CA ARG A 171 15.67 -14.81 -14.93
C ARG A 171 16.73 -13.85 -14.39
N ILE A 172 16.35 -12.93 -13.50
CA ILE A 172 17.30 -11.97 -12.94
C ILE A 172 18.33 -12.71 -12.07
N ARG A 173 19.62 -12.51 -12.38
CA ARG A 173 20.76 -13.04 -11.62
C ARG A 173 21.47 -11.99 -10.81
N GLY A 174 21.46 -10.74 -11.27
CA GLY A 174 22.04 -9.62 -10.54
C GLY A 174 21.36 -8.28 -10.81
N VAL A 175 21.38 -7.41 -9.81
CA VAL A 175 20.87 -6.04 -9.87
C VAL A 175 21.91 -5.11 -9.24
N PHE A 176 22.37 -4.12 -10.01
CA PHE A 176 23.46 -3.25 -9.62
C PHE A 176 23.10 -1.79 -9.78
N SER A 177 23.43 -0.98 -8.77
CA SER A 177 23.21 0.46 -8.78
C SER A 177 24.46 1.21 -9.24
N ARG A 178 24.31 2.18 -10.13
CA ARG A 178 25.39 3.07 -10.58
C ARG A 178 25.03 4.50 -10.24
N MET A 179 25.90 5.15 -9.47
CA MET A 179 25.85 6.57 -9.19
C MET A 179 27.15 7.21 -9.66
N GLU A 180 27.10 7.99 -10.72
CA GLU A 180 28.27 8.70 -11.24
C GLU A 180 28.09 10.22 -11.15
N ARG A 181 29.14 10.88 -10.66
CA ARG A 181 29.23 12.33 -10.61
C ARG A 181 30.03 12.83 -11.81
N HIS A 182 29.35 13.42 -12.78
CA HIS A 182 29.98 14.07 -13.93
C HIS A 182 30.21 15.55 -13.62
N THR A 183 31.47 15.95 -13.49
CA THR A 183 31.87 17.36 -13.39
C THR A 183 32.33 17.88 -14.74
N ARG A 184 31.62 18.87 -15.29
CA ARG A 184 32.08 19.62 -16.46
C ARG A 184 32.57 21.00 -16.03
N HIS A 185 33.80 21.33 -16.42
CA HIS A 185 34.36 22.66 -16.27
C HIS A 185 34.08 23.46 -17.54
N ALA A 186 33.22 24.47 -17.42
CA ALA A 186 32.94 25.43 -18.49
C ALA A 186 33.38 26.81 -18.00
N GLY A 187 34.64 27.18 -18.28
CA GLY A 187 35.24 28.43 -17.81
C GLY A 187 35.30 28.52 -16.28
N LYS A 188 34.79 29.62 -15.70
CA LYS A 188 34.75 29.86 -14.23
C LYS A 188 33.63 29.11 -13.49
N ARG A 189 32.78 28.33 -14.18
CA ARG A 189 31.69 27.57 -13.54
C ARG A 189 31.94 26.08 -13.66
N THR A 190 31.84 25.39 -12.52
CA THR A 190 31.82 23.93 -12.44
C THR A 190 30.36 23.48 -12.41
N GLN A 191 29.93 22.75 -13.44
CA GLN A 191 28.61 22.12 -13.47
C GLN A 191 28.75 20.67 -13.04
N VAL A 192 28.09 20.31 -11.94
CA VAL A 192 28.01 18.92 -11.44
C VAL A 192 26.70 18.32 -11.94
N THR A 193 26.76 17.19 -12.63
CA THR A 193 25.60 16.40 -13.07
C THR A 193 25.71 15.01 -12.45
N TYR A 194 24.64 14.52 -11.83
CA TYR A 194 24.59 13.16 -11.30
C TYR A 194 23.86 12.25 -12.29
N LEU A 195 24.43 11.07 -12.53
CA LEU A 195 23.84 10.01 -13.34
C LEU A 195 23.46 8.85 -12.40
N TYR A 196 22.17 8.53 -12.35
CA TYR A 196 21.62 7.42 -11.58
C TYR A 196 21.11 6.35 -12.55
N GLU A 197 21.72 5.17 -12.53
CA GLU A 197 21.32 4.05 -13.39
C GLU A 197 21.17 2.77 -12.58
N ILE A 198 20.21 1.94 -12.98
CA ILE A 198 20.07 0.57 -12.48
C ILE A 198 20.38 -0.42 -13.61
N TRP A 199 21.17 -1.42 -13.28
CA TRP A 199 21.67 -2.43 -14.19
C TRP A 199 21.14 -3.79 -13.73
N ILE A 200 20.29 -4.40 -14.55
CA ILE A 200 19.71 -5.72 -14.30
C ILE A 200 20.37 -6.70 -15.26
N VAL A 201 20.92 -7.79 -14.72
CA VAL A 201 21.60 -8.85 -15.47
C VAL A 201 20.75 -10.11 -15.42
N ASP A 202 20.44 -10.66 -16.59
CA ASP A 202 19.68 -11.91 -16.74
C ASP A 202 20.58 -13.16 -16.69
N ASP A 203 19.98 -14.33 -16.85
CA ASP A 203 20.65 -15.64 -16.91
C ASP A 203 21.53 -15.83 -18.16
N ARG A 204 21.36 -14.98 -19.17
CA ARG A 204 22.13 -14.96 -20.41
C ARG A 204 23.16 -13.83 -20.45
N GLN A 205 23.44 -13.19 -19.30
CA GLN A 205 24.33 -12.04 -19.16
C GLN A 205 23.90 -10.79 -19.96
N ASN A 206 22.66 -10.75 -20.46
CA ASN A 206 22.12 -9.54 -21.07
C ASN A 206 21.84 -8.50 -19.99
N GLN A 207 22.16 -7.25 -20.34
CA GLN A 207 22.05 -6.13 -19.42
C GLN A 207 20.88 -5.23 -19.83
N GLN A 208 19.95 -5.05 -18.90
CA GLN A 208 18.96 -3.99 -18.94
C GLN A 208 19.46 -2.82 -18.10
N ILE A 209 19.67 -1.68 -18.76
CA ILE A 209 20.05 -0.43 -18.12
C ILE A 209 18.83 0.47 -18.13
N THR A 210 18.49 1.07 -16.98
CA THR A 210 17.43 2.08 -16.89
C THR A 210 17.93 3.29 -16.12
N SER A 211 17.78 4.47 -16.72
CA SER A 211 18.17 5.75 -16.10
C SER A 211 17.06 6.31 -15.22
N LEU A 212 17.43 6.76 -14.03
CA LEU A 212 16.56 7.31 -12.99
C LEU A 212 16.91 8.79 -12.74
N ARG A 213 15.96 9.55 -12.20
CA ARG A 213 16.12 11.01 -12.04
C ARG A 213 16.82 11.39 -10.75
N SER A 214 16.72 10.55 -9.72
CA SER A 214 17.22 10.85 -8.38
C SER A 214 17.80 9.62 -7.69
N GLN A 215 18.64 9.87 -6.68
CA GLN A 215 19.17 8.83 -5.80
C GLN A 215 18.05 8.07 -5.07
N ARG A 216 17.01 8.78 -4.63
CA ARG A 216 15.85 8.19 -3.95
C ARG A 216 15.12 7.20 -4.84
N GLU A 217 14.88 7.54 -6.11
CA GLU A 217 14.27 6.61 -7.07
C GLU A 217 15.12 5.34 -7.27
N LEU A 218 16.46 5.48 -7.22
CA LEU A 218 17.39 4.36 -7.34
C LEU A 218 17.35 3.44 -6.12
N GLU A 219 17.30 4.00 -4.92
CA GLU A 219 17.18 3.24 -3.67
C GLU A 219 15.83 2.53 -3.58
N GLU A 220 14.73 3.23 -3.88
CA GLU A 220 13.38 2.64 -3.93
C GLU A 220 13.29 1.50 -4.95
N ALA A 221 13.91 1.65 -6.12
CA ALA A 221 13.97 0.60 -7.14
C ALA A 221 14.77 -0.62 -6.65
N MET A 222 15.92 -0.40 -6.00
CA MET A 222 16.73 -1.48 -5.43
C MET A 222 15.96 -2.24 -4.35
N ASP A 223 15.25 -1.55 -3.46
CA ASP A 223 14.48 -2.18 -2.40
C ASP A 223 13.23 -2.90 -2.91
N CYS A 224 12.60 -2.38 -3.96
CA CYS A 224 11.51 -3.08 -4.64
C CYS A 224 12.01 -4.39 -5.28
N LEU A 225 13.14 -4.34 -5.99
CA LEU A 225 13.73 -5.53 -6.61
C LEU A 225 14.26 -6.53 -5.58
N ARG A 226 14.81 -6.08 -4.45
CA ARG A 226 15.19 -6.96 -3.33
C ARG A 226 14.02 -7.77 -2.80
N ARG A 227 12.84 -7.14 -2.69
CA ARG A 227 11.61 -7.82 -2.25
C ARG A 227 11.06 -8.79 -3.29
N ARG A 228 11.19 -8.48 -4.58
CA ARG A 228 10.62 -9.28 -5.68
C ARG A 228 11.56 -10.37 -6.23
N ALA A 229 12.87 -10.13 -6.23
CA ALA A 229 13.91 -11.06 -6.66
C ALA A 229 15.00 -11.24 -5.57
N PRO A 230 14.66 -11.76 -4.38
CA PRO A 230 15.60 -11.87 -3.27
C PRO A 230 16.77 -12.85 -3.52
N ALA A 231 16.64 -13.77 -4.48
CA ALA A 231 17.70 -14.71 -4.85
C ALA A 231 18.80 -14.11 -5.74
N ALA A 232 18.54 -12.93 -6.33
CA ALA A 232 19.51 -12.23 -7.17
C ALA A 232 20.63 -11.59 -6.35
N VAL A 233 21.79 -11.37 -6.97
CA VAL A 233 22.91 -10.67 -6.35
C VAL A 233 22.68 -9.17 -6.44
N PHE A 234 22.78 -8.46 -5.31
CA PHE A 234 22.65 -7.01 -5.27
C PHE A 234 23.99 -6.37 -4.96
N GLY A 235 24.36 -5.34 -5.71
CA GLY A 235 25.62 -4.64 -5.51
C GLY A 235 25.67 -3.26 -6.15
N THR A 236 26.86 -2.67 -6.18
CA THR A 236 27.14 -1.46 -6.94
C THR A 236 27.74 -1.82 -8.29
N TYR A 237 27.58 -0.94 -9.26
CA TYR A 237 28.23 -1.08 -10.56
C TYR A 237 29.75 -1.14 -10.39
N ASN A 238 30.40 -2.03 -11.16
CA ASN A 238 31.83 -2.32 -11.07
C ASN A 238 32.30 -2.94 -9.73
N SER A 239 31.38 -3.49 -8.93
CA SER A 239 31.76 -4.35 -7.82
C SER A 239 32.35 -5.66 -8.33
N LYS A 240 33.03 -6.42 -7.45
CA LYS A 240 33.57 -7.73 -7.81
C LYS A 240 32.45 -8.65 -8.29
N GLU A 241 31.32 -8.65 -7.60
CA GLU A 241 30.15 -9.46 -7.91
C GLU A 241 29.55 -9.12 -9.28
N TYR A 242 29.55 -7.84 -9.67
CA TYR A 242 29.14 -7.42 -11.01
C TYR A 242 30.07 -7.96 -12.08
N ASN A 243 31.38 -7.81 -11.88
CA ASN A 243 32.38 -8.26 -12.85
C ASN A 243 32.38 -9.78 -12.98
N ASP A 244 32.24 -10.50 -11.88
CA ASP A 244 32.15 -11.96 -11.88
C ASP A 244 30.92 -12.42 -12.69
N LEU A 245 29.76 -11.76 -12.54
CA LEU A 245 28.53 -12.11 -13.28
C LEU A 245 28.58 -11.76 -14.77
N VAL A 246 29.13 -10.60 -15.12
CA VAL A 246 29.13 -10.09 -16.50
C VAL A 246 30.32 -10.59 -17.32
N HIS A 247 31.46 -10.87 -16.68
CA HIS A 247 32.70 -11.27 -17.35
C HIS A 247 33.08 -12.73 -17.13
N ALA A 248 32.20 -13.56 -16.55
CA ALA A 248 32.37 -15.01 -16.54
C ALA A 248 32.38 -15.54 -17.99
N LYS A 249 33.59 -15.74 -18.51
CA LYS A 249 33.85 -16.27 -19.86
C LYS A 249 33.96 -17.80 -19.85
N GLU A 250 34.28 -18.37 -18.69
CA GLU A 250 34.46 -19.81 -18.53
C GLU A 250 33.12 -20.46 -18.17
N GLU A 251 32.78 -21.55 -18.85
CA GLU A 251 31.52 -22.29 -18.61
C GLU A 251 31.43 -22.80 -17.16
N GLU A 252 32.57 -23.12 -16.54
CA GLU A 252 32.64 -23.55 -15.13
C GLU A 252 32.21 -22.46 -14.16
N GLU A 253 32.64 -21.20 -14.38
CA GLU A 253 32.26 -20.06 -13.56
C GLU A 253 30.77 -19.75 -13.69
N GLN A 254 30.24 -19.80 -14.92
CA GLN A 254 28.81 -19.61 -15.19
C GLN A 254 27.97 -20.69 -14.49
N TYR A 255 28.40 -21.95 -14.56
CA TYR A 255 27.73 -23.06 -13.89
C TYR A 255 27.78 -22.94 -12.36
N ALA A 256 28.91 -22.50 -11.80
CA ALA A 256 29.04 -22.26 -10.37
C ALA A 256 28.09 -21.14 -9.88
N GLN A 257 27.97 -20.06 -10.65
CA GLN A 257 27.06 -18.95 -10.36
C GLN A 257 25.59 -19.37 -10.42
N GLU A 258 25.20 -20.14 -11.44
CA GLU A 258 23.84 -20.67 -11.57
C GLU A 258 23.51 -21.64 -10.42
N ARG A 259 24.46 -22.48 -10.00
CA ARG A 259 24.31 -23.33 -8.82
C ARG A 259 24.10 -22.51 -7.55
N ALA A 260 24.90 -21.47 -7.34
CA ALA A 260 24.76 -20.58 -6.18
C ALA A 260 23.41 -19.86 -6.17
N TYR A 261 22.93 -19.42 -7.33
CA TYR A 261 21.59 -18.85 -7.48
C TYR A 261 20.49 -19.86 -7.07
N ARG A 262 20.55 -21.09 -7.60
CA ARG A 262 19.57 -22.14 -7.26
C ARG A 262 19.58 -22.50 -5.78
N GLN A 263 20.74 -22.53 -5.15
CA GLN A 263 20.87 -22.78 -3.71
C GLN A 263 20.20 -21.67 -2.89
N ARG A 264 20.45 -20.39 -3.21
CA ARG A 264 19.80 -19.25 -2.54
C ARG A 264 18.28 -19.28 -2.72
N LYS A 265 17.82 -19.55 -3.94
CA LYS A 265 16.39 -19.67 -4.25
C LYS A 265 15.74 -20.79 -3.45
N ALA A 266 16.34 -21.98 -3.42
CA ALA A 266 15.82 -23.11 -2.65
C ALA A 266 15.79 -22.83 -1.14
N GLN A 267 16.81 -22.16 -0.59
CA GLN A 267 16.82 -21.74 0.82
C GLN A 267 15.69 -20.75 1.12
N GLN A 268 15.40 -19.82 0.21
CA GLN A 268 14.31 -18.86 0.38
C GLN A 268 12.94 -19.52 0.31
N GLU A 269 12.72 -20.39 -0.68
CA GLU A 269 11.48 -21.18 -0.77
C GLU A 269 11.30 -22.06 0.47
N GLU A 270 12.38 -22.63 1.00
CA GLU A 270 12.33 -23.41 2.25
C GLU A 270 12.00 -22.53 3.46
N GLN A 271 12.60 -21.34 3.59
CA GLN A 271 12.26 -20.40 4.66
C GLN A 271 10.82 -19.88 4.55
N GLU A 272 10.32 -19.63 3.34
CA GLU A 272 8.93 -19.23 3.11
C GLU A 272 7.99 -20.38 3.46
N ARG A 273 8.30 -21.61 3.02
CA ARG A 273 7.56 -22.80 3.43
C ARG A 273 7.60 -23.02 4.93
N GLN A 274 8.73 -22.79 5.59
CA GLN A 274 8.86 -22.90 7.04
C GLN A 274 8.07 -21.80 7.75
N LYS A 275 8.12 -20.54 7.31
CA LYS A 275 7.29 -19.46 7.87
C LYS A 275 5.80 -19.70 7.64
N GLN A 276 5.44 -20.23 6.48
CA GLN A 276 4.06 -20.61 6.16
C GLN A 276 3.64 -21.84 6.97
N ALA A 277 4.54 -22.80 7.21
CA ALA A 277 4.35 -23.92 8.11
C ALA A 277 4.22 -23.43 9.56
N GLU A 278 5.05 -22.53 10.06
CA GLU A 278 4.92 -21.90 11.37
C GLU A 278 3.61 -21.11 11.52
N ARG A 279 3.12 -20.50 10.42
CA ARG A 279 1.80 -19.85 10.38
C ARG A 279 0.64 -20.85 10.33
N SER A 280 0.81 -22.02 9.71
CA SER A 280 -0.24 -23.05 9.52
C SER A 280 -0.20 -24.19 10.55
N GLN A 281 0.90 -24.36 11.27
CA GLN A 281 1.15 -25.43 12.22
C GLN A 281 1.25 -24.84 13.61
N ASN A 282 0.11 -24.88 14.30
CA ASN A 282 0.03 -25.32 15.69
C ASN A 282 -1.44 -25.60 16.02
N GLN A 283 -2.22 -26.17 15.09
CA GLN A 283 -3.62 -26.48 15.38
C GLN A 283 -3.73 -27.90 15.91
N VAL A 284 -4.46 -28.04 17.01
CA VAL A 284 -4.77 -29.31 17.65
C VAL A 284 -6.22 -29.64 17.35
N LEU A 285 -6.45 -30.76 16.66
CA LEU A 285 -7.78 -31.33 16.43
C LEU A 285 -8.07 -32.36 17.52
N THR A 286 -9.18 -32.17 18.23
CA THR A 286 -9.76 -33.16 19.14
C THR A 286 -10.93 -33.83 18.43
N LEU A 287 -10.84 -35.15 18.26
CA LEU A 287 -11.85 -36.00 17.62
C LEU A 287 -12.99 -36.35 18.59
N PRO A 288 -14.15 -36.85 18.07
CA PRO A 288 -15.29 -37.22 18.90
C PRO A 288 -14.97 -38.28 19.97
N ASP A 289 -13.99 -39.15 19.69
CA ASP A 289 -13.52 -40.21 20.60
C ASP A 289 -12.55 -39.70 21.70
N GLY A 290 -12.26 -38.40 21.70
CA GLY A 290 -11.32 -37.75 22.62
C GLY A 290 -9.85 -37.88 22.22
N SER A 291 -9.54 -38.54 21.11
CA SER A 291 -8.18 -38.59 20.58
C SER A 291 -7.77 -37.22 20.01
N VAL A 292 -6.47 -36.94 20.05
CA VAL A 292 -5.90 -35.62 19.73
C VAL A 292 -4.82 -35.77 18.67
N THR A 293 -4.89 -34.95 17.62
CA THR A 293 -3.87 -34.91 16.56
C THR A 293 -3.48 -33.48 16.21
N SER A 294 -2.18 -33.25 16.02
CA SER A 294 -1.63 -32.00 15.50
C SER A 294 -1.49 -32.01 13.96
N ARG A 295 -1.71 -33.16 13.31
CA ARG A 295 -1.69 -33.31 11.86
C ARG A 295 -3.09 -33.11 11.31
N VAL A 296 -3.50 -31.84 11.23
CA VAL A 296 -4.81 -31.46 10.71
C VAL A 296 -4.68 -31.17 9.21
N THR A 297 -5.44 -31.89 8.38
CA THR A 297 -5.58 -31.59 6.95
C THR A 297 -7.05 -31.35 6.60
N TRP A 298 -7.29 -30.68 5.48
CA TRP A 298 -8.65 -30.39 5.02
C TRP A 298 -9.46 -31.67 4.80
N GLU A 299 -8.84 -32.71 4.26
CA GLU A 299 -9.49 -34.00 3.96
C GLU A 299 -10.06 -34.64 5.23
N ILE A 300 -9.35 -34.51 6.36
CA ILE A 300 -9.81 -35.02 7.66
C ILE A 300 -11.04 -34.24 8.13
N LEU A 301 -11.02 -32.90 8.04
CA LEU A 301 -12.17 -32.07 8.43
C LEU A 301 -13.39 -32.32 7.57
N GLN A 302 -13.20 -32.49 6.26
CA GLN A 302 -14.31 -32.78 5.34
C GLN A 302 -14.94 -34.14 5.63
N GLN A 303 -14.13 -35.15 5.97
CA GLN A 303 -14.67 -36.45 6.39
C GLN A 303 -15.50 -36.35 7.67
N LEU A 304 -15.04 -35.58 8.67
CA LEU A 304 -15.76 -35.35 9.93
C LEU A 304 -17.05 -34.55 9.73
N LEU A 305 -17.06 -33.59 8.81
CA LEU A 305 -18.24 -32.80 8.47
C LEU A 305 -19.33 -33.65 7.80
N LEU A 306 -18.94 -34.56 6.91
CA LEU A 306 -19.86 -35.41 6.13
C LEU A 306 -20.28 -36.70 6.86
N HIS A 307 -19.60 -37.05 7.96
CA HIS A 307 -19.83 -38.29 8.68
C HIS A 307 -21.29 -38.44 9.15
N PRO A 308 -21.92 -37.44 9.81
CA PRO A 308 -23.28 -37.59 10.32
C PRO A 308 -24.33 -37.75 9.21
N GLY A 309 -24.11 -37.12 8.05
CA GLY A 309 -24.96 -37.31 6.88
C GLY A 309 -24.89 -38.72 6.26
N ARG A 310 -23.85 -39.50 6.57
CA ARG A 310 -23.64 -40.86 6.05
C ARG A 310 -23.99 -41.95 7.05
N THR A 311 -23.69 -41.76 8.33
CA THR A 311 -23.85 -42.78 9.38
C THR A 311 -25.05 -42.50 10.30
N GLY A 312 -25.55 -41.26 10.34
CA GLY A 312 -26.58 -40.84 11.28
C GLY A 312 -26.08 -40.59 12.71
N GLU A 313 -24.76 -40.70 12.94
CA GLU A 313 -24.13 -40.46 14.24
C GLU A 313 -23.53 -39.06 14.31
N ALA A 314 -23.78 -38.34 15.42
CA ALA A 314 -23.21 -37.02 15.64
C ALA A 314 -21.68 -37.12 15.89
N SER A 315 -20.89 -36.42 15.08
CA SER A 315 -19.42 -36.41 15.16
C SER A 315 -18.87 -35.01 15.48
N PRO A 316 -19.02 -34.53 16.73
CA PRO A 316 -18.50 -33.23 17.13
C PRO A 316 -16.96 -33.23 17.18
N PHE A 317 -16.33 -32.17 16.70
CA PHE A 317 -14.88 -32.02 16.78
C PHE A 317 -14.47 -30.59 17.14
N GLN A 318 -13.26 -30.45 17.67
CA GLN A 318 -12.73 -29.18 18.16
C GLN A 318 -11.36 -28.89 17.55
N LEU A 319 -11.15 -27.65 17.10
CA LEU A 319 -9.89 -27.11 16.61
C LEU A 319 -9.37 -26.03 17.57
N VAL A 320 -8.13 -26.19 18.03
CA VAL A 320 -7.45 -25.24 18.93
C VAL A 320 -6.13 -24.82 18.30
N PRO A 321 -5.99 -23.56 17.84
CA PRO A 321 -4.70 -23.04 17.41
C PRO A 321 -3.78 -22.79 18.62
N GLY A 322 -2.48 -23.01 18.44
CA GLY A 322 -1.47 -22.78 19.48
C GLY A 322 -1.24 -21.30 19.76
N VAL A 323 -1.64 -20.42 18.83
CA VAL A 323 -1.72 -18.97 19.03
C VAL A 323 -3.16 -18.54 18.70
N PRO A 324 -3.85 -17.82 19.61
CA PRO A 324 -5.19 -17.31 19.33
C PRO A 324 -5.24 -16.43 18.08
N PHE A 325 -6.25 -16.63 17.22
CA PHE A 325 -6.45 -15.83 16.03
C PHE A 325 -7.05 -14.46 16.37
N GLN A 326 -6.54 -13.40 15.76
CA GLN A 326 -6.97 -12.02 16.02
C GLN A 326 -7.94 -11.57 14.91
N GLY A 327 -9.12 -11.05 15.28
CA GLY A 327 -10.10 -10.52 14.32
C GLY A 327 -11.16 -9.66 15.00
N GLU A 328 -11.60 -8.61 14.32
CA GLU A 328 -12.61 -7.63 14.83
C GLU A 328 -12.29 -7.10 16.25
N GLY A 329 -11.01 -6.91 16.58
CA GLY A 329 -10.55 -6.43 17.89
C GLY A 329 -10.58 -7.48 19.01
N ARG A 330 -10.80 -8.77 18.68
CA ARG A 330 -10.87 -9.89 19.64
C ARG A 330 -9.93 -11.02 19.27
N ALA A 331 -9.58 -11.84 20.26
CA ALA A 331 -8.78 -13.03 20.08
C ALA A 331 -9.65 -14.29 20.23
N PHE A 332 -9.55 -15.24 19.30
CA PHE A 332 -10.29 -16.50 19.33
C PHE A 332 -9.34 -17.67 19.58
N SER A 333 -9.71 -18.53 20.51
CA SER A 333 -8.83 -19.60 20.99
C SER A 333 -9.26 -21.01 20.58
N ARG A 334 -10.49 -21.15 20.10
CA ARG A 334 -11.06 -22.47 19.79
C ARG A 334 -12.25 -22.34 18.85
N LEU A 335 -12.34 -23.29 17.91
CA LEU A 335 -13.50 -23.54 17.07
C LEU A 335 -14.05 -24.92 17.40
N VAL A 336 -15.34 -25.03 17.69
CA VAL A 336 -16.07 -26.29 17.87
C VAL A 336 -17.06 -26.43 16.73
N CYS A 337 -17.02 -27.57 16.04
CA CYS A 337 -17.94 -27.89 14.96
C CYS A 337 -18.84 -29.05 15.39
N LEU A 338 -20.15 -28.86 15.24
CA LEU A 338 -21.19 -29.84 15.47
C LEU A 338 -21.89 -30.08 14.12
N PRO A 339 -21.42 -31.04 13.30
CA PRO A 339 -22.01 -31.28 12.01
C PRO A 339 -23.43 -31.85 12.14
N GLY A 340 -24.35 -31.32 11.34
CA GLY A 340 -25.74 -31.77 11.29
C GLY A 340 -25.89 -33.07 10.48
N GLY A 341 -26.94 -33.84 10.76
CA GLY A 341 -27.34 -34.98 9.93
C GLY A 341 -27.81 -34.58 8.53
N ALA A 342 -28.28 -35.55 7.74
CA ALA A 342 -28.77 -35.31 6.38
C ALA A 342 -29.98 -34.33 6.39
N GLY A 343 -29.75 -33.09 5.97
CA GLY A 343 -30.75 -32.02 5.95
C GLY A 343 -30.79 -31.11 7.19
N GLU A 344 -29.92 -31.36 8.18
CA GLU A 344 -29.75 -30.48 9.35
C GLU A 344 -28.59 -29.49 9.13
N LEU A 345 -28.67 -28.33 9.79
CA LEU A 345 -27.62 -27.32 9.73
C LEU A 345 -26.44 -27.73 10.62
N THR A 346 -25.22 -27.43 10.17
CA THR A 346 -23.99 -27.58 10.94
C THR A 346 -23.84 -26.39 11.88
N ARG A 347 -23.73 -26.66 13.18
CA ARG A 347 -23.51 -25.60 14.17
C ARG A 347 -22.01 -25.40 14.39
N ILE A 348 -21.53 -24.18 14.18
CA ILE A 348 -20.17 -23.77 14.53
C ILE A 348 -20.22 -22.89 15.77
N LEU A 349 -19.25 -23.08 16.67
CA LEU A 349 -19.04 -22.24 17.86
C LEU A 349 -17.58 -21.76 17.90
N LEU A 350 -17.40 -20.45 17.98
CA LEU A 350 -16.10 -19.78 18.12
C LEU A 350 -15.97 -19.27 19.55
N GLU A 351 -14.98 -19.76 20.30
CA GLU A 351 -14.74 -19.37 21.69
C GLU A 351 -13.63 -18.32 21.78
N GLU A 352 -13.92 -17.24 22.51
CA GLU A 352 -12.96 -16.16 22.76
C GLU A 352 -11.80 -16.63 23.63
N TYR A 353 -10.62 -16.07 23.41
CA TYR A 353 -9.47 -16.29 24.27
C TYR A 353 -9.66 -15.58 25.62
N SER A 354 -9.54 -16.32 26.72
CA SER A 354 -9.72 -15.80 28.09
C SER A 354 -8.56 -14.94 28.59
N GLY A 355 -7.48 -14.78 27.81
CA GLY A 355 -6.25 -14.13 28.22
C GLY A 355 -5.25 -15.05 28.94
N ALA A 356 -5.65 -16.26 29.34
CA ALA A 356 -4.78 -17.21 30.01
C ALA A 356 -4.89 -18.64 29.42
N PRO A 357 -3.75 -19.33 29.19
CA PRO A 357 -3.77 -20.71 28.70
C PRO A 357 -4.48 -21.63 29.70
N GLY A 358 -5.31 -22.54 29.20
CA GLY A 358 -6.06 -23.51 30.02
C GLY A 358 -7.31 -22.95 30.71
N LYS A 359 -7.57 -21.64 30.65
CA LYS A 359 -8.84 -21.06 31.11
C LYS A 359 -9.82 -20.93 29.95
N PRO A 360 -11.06 -21.42 30.10
CA PRO A 360 -12.06 -21.23 29.08
C PRO A 360 -12.43 -19.76 28.87
N GLY A 361 -12.78 -19.41 27.63
CA GLY A 361 -13.34 -18.13 27.24
C GLY A 361 -14.68 -17.85 27.92
N ARG A 362 -14.90 -16.57 28.28
CA ARG A 362 -16.17 -16.10 28.85
C ARG A 362 -17.27 -16.01 27.80
N TYR A 363 -16.92 -15.62 26.58
CA TYR A 363 -17.85 -15.43 25.47
C TYR A 363 -17.55 -16.39 24.33
N ALA A 364 -18.61 -16.73 23.59
CA ALA A 364 -18.50 -17.47 22.34
C ALA A 364 -19.54 -16.96 21.33
N TRP A 365 -19.34 -17.26 20.06
CA TRP A 365 -20.26 -16.96 18.98
C TRP A 365 -20.69 -18.26 18.34
N THR A 366 -21.99 -18.44 18.14
CA THR A 366 -22.51 -19.62 17.46
C THR A 366 -23.40 -19.25 16.28
N ARG A 367 -23.34 -20.06 15.23
CA ARG A 367 -24.21 -19.94 14.07
C ARG A 367 -24.50 -21.32 13.49
N ASP A 368 -25.75 -21.51 13.08
CA ASP A 368 -26.18 -22.69 12.33
C ASP A 368 -26.01 -22.38 10.84
N LEU A 369 -25.21 -23.19 10.15
CA LEU A 369 -24.72 -22.97 8.80
C LEU A 369 -25.07 -24.16 7.90
N SER A 370 -25.25 -23.91 6.61
CA SER A 370 -25.27 -25.00 5.63
C SER A 370 -23.91 -25.71 5.59
N THR A 371 -23.88 -26.94 5.07
CA THR A 371 -22.63 -27.71 4.91
C THR A 371 -21.59 -26.93 4.10
N ALA A 372 -22.00 -26.23 3.04
CA ALA A 372 -21.11 -25.43 2.20
C ALA A 372 -20.51 -24.22 2.94
N GLU A 373 -21.32 -23.47 3.69
CA GLU A 373 -20.83 -22.34 4.50
C GLU A 373 -19.91 -22.83 5.64
N ALA A 374 -20.23 -23.96 6.25
CA ALA A 374 -19.38 -24.57 7.26
C ALA A 374 -18.01 -25.00 6.69
N GLU A 375 -17.97 -25.49 5.44
CA GLU A 375 -16.71 -25.79 4.76
C GLU A 375 -15.85 -24.53 4.58
N GLU A 376 -16.45 -23.41 4.18
CA GLU A 376 -15.75 -22.13 4.01
C GLU A 376 -15.14 -21.64 5.32
N VAL A 377 -15.90 -21.66 6.42
CA VAL A 377 -15.42 -21.27 7.76
C VAL A 377 -14.25 -22.15 8.21
N LEU A 378 -14.33 -23.47 8.01
CA LEU A 378 -13.28 -24.40 8.40
C LEU A 378 -12.01 -24.26 7.55
N ARG A 379 -12.14 -23.98 6.25
CA ARG A 379 -10.99 -23.68 5.38
C ARG A 379 -10.31 -22.39 5.80
N GLY A 380 -11.09 -21.33 6.06
CA GLY A 380 -10.57 -20.07 6.59
C GLY A 380 -9.83 -20.28 7.91
N TRP A 381 -10.42 -21.03 8.85
CA TRP A 381 -9.79 -21.33 10.13
C TRP A 381 -8.47 -22.10 10.00
N LEU A 382 -8.36 -23.04 9.07
CA LEU A 382 -7.08 -23.71 8.77
C LEU A 382 -6.01 -22.75 8.25
N GLN A 383 -6.42 -21.68 7.57
CA GLN A 383 -5.54 -20.63 7.04
C GLN A 383 -5.25 -19.51 8.06
N GLY A 384 -5.89 -19.55 9.24
CA GLY A 384 -5.79 -18.49 10.25
C GLY A 384 -6.71 -17.30 9.99
N GLU A 385 -7.69 -17.46 9.11
CA GLU A 385 -8.70 -16.46 8.78
C GLU A 385 -9.96 -16.68 9.61
N LEU A 386 -10.54 -15.59 10.12
CA LEU A 386 -11.77 -15.61 10.91
C LEU A 386 -12.96 -15.23 10.01
N PRO A 387 -14.12 -15.91 10.12
CA PRO A 387 -15.32 -15.48 9.42
C PRO A 387 -15.83 -14.16 10.00
N SER A 388 -16.56 -13.39 9.21
CA SER A 388 -17.31 -12.25 9.72
C SER A 388 -18.29 -12.71 10.79
N LEU A 389 -18.34 -11.99 11.92
CA LEU A 389 -19.26 -12.28 13.03
C LEU A 389 -20.67 -11.73 12.79
N GLU A 390 -20.95 -11.16 11.63
CA GLU A 390 -22.29 -10.68 11.26
C GLU A 390 -23.29 -11.85 11.20
N GLY A 391 -24.40 -11.71 11.94
CA GLY A 391 -25.43 -12.76 12.05
C GLY A 391 -25.08 -13.92 12.99
N TRP A 392 -23.97 -13.87 13.73
CA TRP A 392 -23.64 -14.86 14.75
C TRP A 392 -24.32 -14.53 16.09
N THR A 393 -24.81 -15.56 16.79
CA THR A 393 -25.41 -15.39 18.11
C THR A 393 -24.33 -15.39 19.20
N LYS A 394 -24.24 -14.29 19.96
CA LYS A 394 -23.33 -14.20 21.12
C LYS A 394 -23.84 -15.05 22.28
N LEU A 395 -22.94 -15.84 22.86
CA LEU A 395 -23.17 -16.70 24.02
C LEU A 395 -22.28 -16.24 25.18
N GLU A 396 -22.80 -16.33 26.40
CA GLU A 396 -22.02 -16.17 27.63
C GLU A 396 -21.92 -17.52 28.34
N ARG A 397 -20.72 -17.82 28.85
CA ARG A 397 -20.46 -19.06 29.58
C ARG A 397 -21.11 -19.01 30.97
N SER A 398 -22.00 -19.96 31.24
CA SER A 398 -22.61 -20.19 32.56
C SER A 398 -22.21 -21.58 33.06
N GLY A 399 -21.08 -21.66 33.77
CA GLY A 399 -20.51 -22.93 34.25
C GLY A 399 -19.99 -23.81 33.09
N PRO A 400 -20.41 -25.10 32.99
CA PRO A 400 -20.03 -25.99 31.90
C PRO A 400 -20.87 -25.78 30.62
N THR A 401 -21.89 -24.93 30.67
CA THR A 401 -22.84 -24.72 29.58
C THR A 401 -22.78 -23.31 29.00
N TRP A 402 -23.15 -23.17 27.73
CA TRP A 402 -23.33 -21.89 27.08
C TRP A 402 -24.79 -21.45 27.19
N GLN A 403 -25.02 -20.20 27.59
CA GLN A 403 -26.33 -19.57 27.51
C GLN A 403 -26.29 -18.51 26.42
N ARG A 404 -27.41 -18.28 25.71
CA ARG A 404 -27.53 -17.07 24.89
C ARG A 404 -27.19 -15.92 25.80
N ALA A 405 -26.18 -15.12 25.43
CA ALA A 405 -26.01 -13.86 26.09
C ALA A 405 -27.33 -13.16 25.87
N LEU A 406 -28.15 -13.03 26.93
CA LEU A 406 -29.30 -12.15 26.84
C LEU A 406 -28.71 -10.86 26.29
N GLU A 407 -29.31 -10.33 25.23
CA GLU A 407 -29.12 -8.92 24.92
C GLU A 407 -29.63 -8.15 26.14
N ARG A 408 -28.82 -8.08 27.21
CA ARG A 408 -28.45 -6.76 27.65
C ARG A 408 -27.88 -6.16 26.38
N ARG A 409 -28.73 -5.41 25.65
CA ARG A 409 -28.29 -4.12 25.13
C ARG A 409 -27.26 -3.66 26.15
N GLU A 410 -26.02 -3.52 25.72
CA GLU A 410 -25.16 -2.58 26.39
C GLU A 410 -25.97 -1.28 26.31
N ALA A 411 -26.83 -1.07 27.31
CA ALA A 411 -27.24 0.24 27.69
C ALA A 411 -25.89 0.85 27.97
N HIS A 412 -25.37 1.63 27.01
CA HIS A 412 -24.38 2.64 27.30
C HIS A 412 -24.83 3.21 28.65
N PRO A 413 -24.06 2.99 29.73
CA PRO A 413 -24.53 3.32 31.06
C PRO A 413 -24.91 4.78 30.99
N LEU A 414 -26.20 5.06 31.19
CA LEU A 414 -26.68 6.43 31.18
C LEU A 414 -25.90 7.15 32.28
N PRO A 415 -25.45 8.40 32.04
CA PRO A 415 -24.69 9.12 33.04
C PRO A 415 -25.50 9.13 34.36
N PRO A 416 -24.84 8.84 35.51
CA PRO A 416 -25.54 8.79 36.78
C PRO A 416 -26.12 10.17 37.12
N GLN A 417 -27.18 10.16 37.92
CA GLN A 417 -27.84 11.38 38.39
C GLN A 417 -27.04 11.98 39.58
N PRO A 418 -27.10 13.31 39.78
CA PRO A 418 -26.45 13.96 40.93
C PRO A 418 -27.03 13.47 42.25
N ASN A 419 -26.19 13.39 43.28
CA ASN A 419 -26.56 12.88 44.59
C ASN A 419 -27.25 13.98 45.43
N PRO A 420 -28.48 13.76 45.94
CA PRO A 420 -29.21 14.78 46.71
C PRO A 420 -28.56 15.15 48.04
N ASN A 421 -27.64 14.32 48.55
CA ASN A 421 -27.01 14.51 49.86
C ASN A 421 -25.60 15.11 49.77
N TRP A 422 -25.09 15.39 48.57
CA TRP A 422 -23.75 15.95 48.39
C TRP A 422 -23.81 17.47 48.17
N PRO A 423 -22.89 18.24 48.78
CA PRO A 423 -22.88 19.69 48.61
C PRO A 423 -22.45 20.07 47.19
N TRP A 424 -23.07 21.13 46.65
CA TRP A 424 -22.68 21.73 45.38
C TRP A 424 -21.46 22.63 45.54
N ALA A 425 -20.55 22.58 44.58
CA ALA A 425 -19.51 23.57 44.35
C ALA A 425 -19.56 24.04 42.90
N LEU A 426 -19.48 25.36 42.70
CA LEU A 426 -19.44 25.98 41.37
C LEU A 426 -18.02 26.47 41.10
N THR A 427 -17.52 26.18 39.90
CA THR A 427 -16.26 26.71 39.38
C THR A 427 -16.52 27.39 38.05
N VAL A 428 -16.08 28.65 37.93
CA VAL A 428 -16.22 29.45 36.71
C VAL A 428 -14.82 29.75 36.16
N GLY A 429 -14.62 29.45 34.88
CA GLY A 429 -13.41 29.75 34.11
C GLY A 429 -13.24 31.26 33.91
N GLY A 430 -11.99 31.73 34.00
CA GLY A 430 -11.64 33.15 33.87
C GLY A 430 -11.27 33.84 35.20
N TYR A 431 -11.84 33.42 36.33
CA TYR A 431 -11.52 33.98 37.65
C TYR A 431 -11.12 32.95 38.72
N SER A 432 -11.22 31.64 38.43
CA SER A 432 -10.84 30.54 39.35
C SER A 432 -11.42 30.70 40.78
N VAL A 433 -12.64 31.26 40.87
CA VAL A 433 -13.39 31.34 42.12
C VAL A 433 -14.23 30.08 42.24
N ARG A 434 -14.04 29.36 43.36
CA ARG A 434 -14.86 28.20 43.71
C ARG A 434 -15.87 28.61 44.77
N ALA A 435 -17.14 28.70 44.40
CA ALA A 435 -18.22 29.01 45.33
C ALA A 435 -18.76 27.71 45.93
N SER A 436 -18.80 27.63 47.26
CA SER A 436 -19.45 26.54 47.98
C SER A 436 -20.92 26.87 48.18
N ALA A 437 -21.82 25.94 47.84
CA ALA A 437 -23.27 26.12 47.90
C ALA A 437 -23.80 27.33 47.08
N PRO A 438 -23.56 27.34 45.74
CA PRO A 438 -24.07 28.39 44.85
C PRO A 438 -25.60 28.48 44.88
N ALA A 439 -26.16 29.67 44.74
CA ALA A 439 -27.59 29.83 44.45
C ALA A 439 -27.86 29.47 42.97
N TRP A 440 -29.11 29.15 42.64
CA TRP A 440 -29.48 28.83 41.25
C TRP A 440 -29.30 30.05 40.35
N GLU A 441 -29.61 31.24 40.87
CA GLU A 441 -29.47 32.51 40.17
C GLU A 441 -28.03 32.74 39.71
N ASP A 442 -27.04 32.43 40.56
CA ASP A 442 -25.62 32.54 40.23
C ASP A 442 -25.23 31.60 39.08
N ILE A 443 -25.70 30.34 39.13
CA ILE A 443 -25.43 29.35 38.06
C ILE A 443 -26.04 29.81 36.73
N GLN A 444 -27.25 30.37 36.79
CA GLN A 444 -27.96 30.84 35.61
C GLN A 444 -27.27 32.06 34.97
N GLU A 445 -26.83 33.02 35.77
CA GLU A 445 -26.10 34.20 35.30
C GLU A 445 -24.80 33.78 34.60
N GLU A 446 -24.00 32.92 35.24
CA GLU A 446 -22.72 32.47 34.69
C GLU A 446 -22.88 31.64 33.41
N LEU A 447 -23.93 30.83 33.29
CA LEU A 447 -24.25 30.11 32.04
C LEU A 447 -24.63 31.07 30.89
N GLN A 448 -25.23 32.23 31.20
CA GLN A 448 -25.57 33.26 30.22
C GLN A 448 -24.35 34.06 29.76
N GLU A 449 -23.33 34.17 30.61
CA GLU A 449 -22.08 34.90 30.30
C GLU A 449 -21.03 34.06 29.57
N LEU A 450 -21.27 32.76 29.36
CA LEU A 450 -20.34 31.89 28.64
C LEU A 450 -20.04 32.41 27.22
N ALA A 451 -18.75 32.60 26.94
CA ALA A 451 -18.23 33.06 25.67
C ALA A 451 -17.48 31.93 24.94
N PRO A 452 -17.31 32.01 23.61
CA PRO A 452 -16.48 31.07 22.84
C PRO A 452 -14.98 31.32 23.07
N ASP A 453 -14.53 31.18 24.33
CA ASP A 453 -13.16 31.38 24.80
C ASP A 453 -12.69 30.12 25.56
N PRO A 454 -11.47 29.61 25.34
CA PRO A 454 -10.92 28.46 26.08
C PRO A 454 -10.95 28.61 27.61
N ASP A 455 -10.87 29.84 28.11
CA ASP A 455 -10.90 30.13 29.54
C ASP A 455 -12.34 30.36 30.06
N SER A 456 -13.36 30.33 29.19
CA SER A 456 -14.78 30.50 29.56
C SER A 456 -15.50 29.15 29.63
N PHE A 457 -15.65 28.64 30.84
CA PHE A 457 -16.36 27.40 31.13
C PHE A 457 -17.02 27.46 32.51
N LEU A 458 -18.03 26.63 32.72
CA LEU A 458 -18.69 26.49 34.01
C LEU A 458 -18.71 25.02 34.41
N ILE A 459 -18.31 24.72 35.64
CA ILE A 459 -18.36 23.37 36.23
C ILE A 459 -19.21 23.43 37.50
N LEU A 460 -20.26 22.65 37.52
CA LEU A 460 -21.06 22.41 38.72
C LEU A 460 -20.77 20.98 39.21
N GLU A 461 -20.10 20.87 40.36
CA GLU A 461 -19.62 19.59 40.89
C GLU A 461 -20.17 19.27 42.29
N GLN A 462 -20.21 17.99 42.61
CA GLN A 462 -20.51 17.43 43.92
C GLN A 462 -19.39 16.46 44.31
N ARG A 463 -18.98 16.50 45.58
CA ARG A 463 -18.00 15.55 46.13
C ARG A 463 -18.56 14.92 47.39
N GLU A 464 -18.28 13.64 47.60
CA GLU A 464 -18.71 12.92 48.79
C GLU A 464 -18.02 13.48 50.04
N PRO A 465 -18.78 13.90 51.07
CA PRO A 465 -18.18 14.31 52.35
C PRO A 465 -17.38 13.16 52.97
N GLY A 466 -16.06 13.31 53.08
CA GLY A 466 -15.16 12.29 53.63
C GLY A 466 -14.47 11.38 52.60
N ASN A 467 -14.82 11.48 51.31
CA ASN A 467 -14.12 10.77 50.24
C ASN A 467 -14.00 11.65 48.97
N PRO A 468 -12.91 12.42 48.82
CA PRO A 468 -12.76 13.37 47.71
C PRO A 468 -12.56 12.70 46.35
N GLU A 469 -12.23 11.41 46.31
CA GLU A 469 -12.08 10.61 45.08
C GLU A 469 -13.44 10.24 44.47
N HIS A 470 -14.54 10.39 45.23
CA HIS A 470 -15.89 10.14 44.75
C HIS A 470 -16.57 11.46 44.43
N TYR A 471 -16.76 11.72 43.13
CA TYR A 471 -17.31 12.96 42.64
C TYR A 471 -18.27 12.75 41.47
N TRP A 472 -19.11 13.76 41.26
CA TRP A 472 -19.97 13.91 40.09
C TRP A 472 -19.91 15.37 39.64
N PHE A 473 -19.85 15.64 38.34
CA PHE A 473 -19.93 17.00 37.83
C PHE A 473 -20.68 17.06 36.51
N ILE A 474 -21.25 18.24 36.24
CA ILE A 474 -21.71 18.67 34.93
C ILE A 474 -20.98 19.95 34.56
N GLN A 475 -20.43 20.01 33.35
CA GLN A 475 -19.74 21.19 32.86
C GLN A 475 -20.27 21.64 31.51
N CYS A 476 -20.12 22.94 31.23
CA CYS A 476 -20.53 23.57 30.00
C CYS A 476 -19.47 24.56 29.52
N ALA A 477 -19.17 24.52 28.23
CA ALA A 477 -18.34 25.51 27.52
C ALA A 477 -18.93 25.80 26.13
N VAL A 478 -18.54 26.90 25.51
CA VAL A 478 -18.99 27.24 24.13
C VAL A 478 -17.89 26.89 23.14
N ALA A 479 -18.22 26.11 22.12
CA ALA A 479 -17.26 25.71 21.10
C ALA A 479 -16.77 26.94 20.31
N ALA A 480 -15.46 27.22 20.40
CA ALA A 480 -14.84 28.39 19.78
C ALA A 480 -14.50 28.19 18.28
N GLN A 481 -14.26 26.95 17.85
CA GLN A 481 -13.81 26.62 16.49
C GLN A 481 -14.44 25.30 16.01
N GLY A 482 -14.48 25.11 14.68
CA GLY A 482 -14.95 23.87 14.06
C GLY A 482 -16.41 23.92 13.60
N PRO A 483 -16.95 22.78 13.11
CA PRO A 483 -18.31 22.72 12.55
C PRO A 483 -19.41 23.00 13.58
N ASP A 484 -19.08 22.93 14.87
CA ASP A 484 -19.98 23.18 15.98
C ASP A 484 -19.75 24.55 16.66
N GLN A 485 -19.04 25.47 16.01
CA GLN A 485 -18.76 26.80 16.55
C GLN A 485 -20.05 27.51 17.00
N GLY A 486 -20.03 28.06 18.22
CA GLY A 486 -21.16 28.75 18.85
C GLY A 486 -22.20 27.82 19.50
N ARG A 487 -22.01 26.49 19.46
CA ARG A 487 -22.82 25.53 20.22
C ARG A 487 -22.24 25.30 21.61
N TYR A 488 -23.10 24.87 22.52
CA TYR A 488 -22.73 24.52 23.89
C TYR A 488 -22.28 23.07 23.96
N PHE A 489 -21.08 22.86 24.48
CA PHE A 489 -20.53 21.56 24.78
C PHE A 489 -20.82 21.24 26.25
N VAL A 490 -21.66 20.24 26.49
CA VAL A 490 -22.06 19.82 27.84
C VAL A 490 -21.47 18.45 28.12
N GLU A 491 -20.78 18.34 29.25
CA GLU A 491 -20.18 17.09 29.69
C GLU A 491 -20.61 16.71 31.10
N ILE A 492 -20.79 15.42 31.34
CA ILE A 492 -21.08 14.85 32.66
C ILE A 492 -19.95 13.91 32.99
N GLY A 493 -19.33 14.10 34.15
CA GLY A 493 -18.25 13.24 34.64
C GLY A 493 -18.57 12.69 36.02
N CYS A 494 -18.18 11.44 36.27
CA CYS A 494 -18.27 10.87 37.62
C CYS A 494 -17.17 9.85 37.89
N ALA A 495 -16.80 9.73 39.16
CA ALA A 495 -15.97 8.63 39.63
C ALA A 495 -16.81 7.34 39.73
N THR A 496 -16.41 6.29 39.01
CA THR A 496 -16.99 4.94 39.17
C THR A 496 -15.97 3.98 39.78
N PRO A 497 -16.38 2.86 40.39
CA PRO A 497 -15.45 1.84 40.88
C PRO A 497 -14.49 1.28 39.81
N SER A 498 -14.86 1.40 38.53
CA SER A 498 -14.06 1.01 37.37
C SER A 498 -13.12 2.10 36.85
N GLY A 499 -13.10 3.29 37.45
CA GLY A 499 -12.37 4.48 36.98
C GLY A 499 -13.30 5.67 36.66
N PRO A 500 -12.74 6.85 36.35
CA PRO A 500 -13.52 8.01 35.93
C PRO A 500 -14.20 7.73 34.59
N ARG A 501 -15.46 8.17 34.45
CA ARG A 501 -16.22 8.11 33.20
C ARG A 501 -16.72 9.49 32.82
N LEU A 502 -16.80 9.72 31.52
CA LEU A 502 -17.18 11.00 30.95
C LEU A 502 -18.18 10.78 29.83
N TRP A 503 -19.21 11.61 29.80
CA TRP A 503 -20.20 11.64 28.73
C TRP A 503 -20.31 13.03 28.16
N GLU A 504 -20.41 13.13 26.84
CA GLU A 504 -20.47 14.42 26.12
C GLU A 504 -21.75 14.56 25.30
N ARG A 505 -22.20 15.79 25.13
CA ARG A 505 -23.30 16.16 24.23
C ARG A 505 -23.13 17.60 23.72
N MET A 506 -23.31 17.78 22.41
CA MET A 506 -23.47 19.10 21.80
C MET A 506 -24.92 19.56 21.88
N VAL A 507 -25.13 20.79 22.36
CA VAL A 507 -26.44 21.42 22.56
C VAL A 507 -26.47 22.74 21.79
N PRO A 508 -27.47 22.97 20.91
CA PRO A 508 -27.52 24.16 20.06
C PRO A 508 -28.06 25.40 20.77
N ASP A 509 -28.78 25.26 21.88
CA ASP A 509 -29.52 26.34 22.55
C ASP A 509 -29.19 26.41 24.04
N LEU A 510 -28.93 27.61 24.54
CA LEU A 510 -28.73 27.90 25.95
C LEU A 510 -29.93 27.49 26.81
N GLN A 511 -31.15 27.59 26.29
CA GLN A 511 -32.36 27.18 27.02
C GLN A 511 -32.34 25.68 27.37
N GLU A 512 -31.79 24.85 26.49
CA GLU A 512 -31.66 23.42 26.72
C GLU A 512 -30.55 23.11 27.75
N VAL A 513 -29.45 23.88 27.72
CA VAL A 513 -28.41 23.82 28.76
C VAL A 513 -28.96 24.20 30.13
N LEU A 514 -29.66 25.34 30.23
CA LEU A 514 -30.29 25.81 31.47
C LEU A 514 -31.28 24.78 32.03
N LYS A 515 -32.07 24.15 31.16
CA LYS A 515 -32.99 23.08 31.56
C LYS A 515 -32.24 21.88 32.14
N GLY A 516 -31.11 21.48 31.53
CA GLY A 516 -30.25 20.42 32.03
C GLY A 516 -29.66 20.74 33.41
N PHE A 517 -29.00 21.89 33.54
CA PHE A 517 -28.40 22.32 34.81
C PHE A 517 -29.45 22.53 35.91
N SER A 518 -30.63 23.07 35.59
CA SER A 518 -31.73 23.24 36.55
C SER A 518 -32.27 21.90 37.04
N ALA A 519 -32.44 20.94 36.12
CA ALA A 519 -32.88 19.60 36.47
C ALA A 519 -31.87 18.87 37.36
N ALA A 520 -30.57 19.05 37.11
CA ALA A 520 -29.51 18.52 37.96
C ALA A 520 -29.49 19.18 39.34
N TYR A 521 -29.46 20.52 39.39
CA TYR A 521 -29.38 21.30 40.64
C TYR A 521 -30.58 21.07 41.57
N HIS A 522 -31.80 20.98 41.01
CA HIS A 522 -33.02 20.71 41.79
C HIS A 522 -33.34 19.21 41.93
N HIS A 523 -32.47 18.31 41.48
CA HIS A 523 -32.66 16.85 41.53
C HIS A 523 -33.98 16.36 40.91
N ARG A 524 -34.43 17.00 39.82
CA ARG A 524 -35.71 16.68 39.13
C ARG A 524 -35.56 15.58 38.05
N GLY A 525 -34.39 14.97 37.96
CA GLY A 525 -34.03 14.00 36.93
C GLY A 525 -33.49 14.70 35.68
N LEU A 526 -32.18 14.66 35.51
CA LEU A 526 -31.49 15.16 34.32
C LEU A 526 -31.85 14.28 33.12
N ASP A 527 -32.30 14.89 32.02
CA ASP A 527 -32.49 14.18 30.76
C ASP A 527 -31.12 13.91 30.13
N VAL A 528 -30.72 12.65 30.21
CA VAL A 528 -29.43 12.14 29.74
C VAL A 528 -29.53 11.54 28.33
N SER A 529 -30.66 11.72 27.66
CA SER A 529 -30.85 11.29 26.28
C SER A 529 -29.87 12.04 25.36
N GLY A 530 -29.21 11.30 24.46
CA GLY A 530 -28.29 11.87 23.48
C GLY A 530 -26.86 12.11 23.97
N PHE A 531 -26.55 11.88 25.24
CA PHE A 531 -25.19 11.85 25.75
C PHE A 531 -24.45 10.59 25.26
N ARG A 532 -23.20 10.75 24.86
CA ARG A 532 -22.32 9.66 24.40
C ARG A 532 -21.17 9.48 25.38
N GLU A 533 -20.91 8.24 25.78
CA GLU A 533 -19.77 7.93 26.65
C GLU A 533 -18.47 8.09 25.86
N MET A 534 -17.53 8.88 26.40
CA MET A 534 -16.18 8.97 25.89
C MET A 534 -15.35 7.79 26.41
N VAL A 535 -14.66 7.12 25.48
CA VAL A 535 -13.63 6.14 25.86
C VAL A 535 -12.39 6.94 26.24
N ILE A 536 -12.20 7.18 27.54
CA ILE A 536 -11.03 7.86 28.11
C ILE A 536 -9.81 6.95 28.08
#